data_AF-A0A958KPS6-F1
#
_entry.id   AF-A0A958KPS6-F1
#
_cell.length_a   1.000
_cell.length_b   1.000
_cell.length_c   1.000
_cell.angle_alpha   90.00
_cell.angle_beta   90.00
_cell.angle_gamma   90.00
#
_symmetry.space_group_name_H-M   'P 1'
#
loop_
_entity.id
_entity.type
_entity.pdbx_description
1 polymer ?
#
loop_
_entity_poly.entity_id
_entity_poly.type
_entity_poly.pdbx_seq_one_letter_code
_entity_poly.pdbx_strand_id
1 'polypeptide(L)'
;MVQAQAFLLDIEGTTTPVDFVFKTLFPYAREQLNAFLAVNFDLPAVRDAVGLLRAEHESDVGAGADLPAWQGDPVSVEAYCRWLMDRDRKSTGLKALQGMIWQAGYESGKLKSIVYPDVVSAFAR
;
A
#
# COMPACT_ATOMS: atom_id res chain seq x y z
N MET A 1 -41.21 9.33 8.51
CA MET A 1 -39.74 9.28 8.61
C MET A 1 -39.22 8.57 7.38
N VAL A 2 -38.23 9.14 6.70
CA VAL A 2 -37.56 8.45 5.58
C VAL A 2 -36.49 7.55 6.17
N GLN A 3 -36.56 6.26 5.88
CA GLN A 3 -35.54 5.29 6.27
C GLN A 3 -34.58 5.13 5.10
N ALA A 4 -33.29 5.37 5.34
CA ALA A 4 -32.26 5.12 4.34
C ALA A 4 -32.16 3.62 4.08
N GLN A 5 -32.10 3.22 2.81
CA GLN A 5 -31.91 1.81 2.43
C GLN A 5 -30.44 1.41 2.44
N ALA A 6 -29.52 2.38 2.40
CA ALA A 6 -28.09 2.16 2.42
C ALA A 6 -27.37 3.35 3.06
N PHE A 7 -26.20 3.06 3.64
CA PHE A 7 -25.24 4.05 4.14
C PHE A 7 -23.92 3.87 3.38
N LEU A 8 -23.42 4.97 2.81
CA LEU A 8 -22.09 5.02 2.21
C LEU A 8 -21.16 5.73 3.18
N LEU A 9 -20.08 5.06 3.57
CA LEU A 9 -19.12 5.59 4.54
C LEU A 9 -17.74 5.65 3.91
N ASP A 10 -17.08 6.77 4.16
CA ASP A 10 -15.65 6.90 3.94
C ASP A 10 -14.86 6.22 5.08
N ILE A 11 -13.58 5.97 4.85
CA ILE A 11 -12.67 5.36 5.83
C ILE A 11 -11.91 6.43 6.59
N GLU A 12 -11.10 7.20 5.86
CA GLU A 12 -10.10 8.06 6.44
C GLU A 12 -10.70 9.36 6.99
N GLY A 13 -10.55 9.59 8.30
CA GLY A 13 -11.20 10.72 8.97
C GLY A 13 -12.69 10.52 9.25
N THR A 14 -13.28 9.41 8.78
CA THR A 14 -14.71 9.08 8.99
C THR A 14 -14.88 7.91 9.94
N THR A 15 -14.42 6.71 9.58
CA THR A 15 -14.48 5.53 10.47
C THR A 15 -13.15 5.25 11.16
N THR A 16 -12.05 5.68 10.55
CA THR A 16 -10.67 5.43 10.97
C THR A 16 -9.92 6.76 11.05
N PRO A 17 -9.12 7.02 12.10
CA PRO A 17 -8.30 8.22 12.18
C PRO A 17 -7.39 8.39 10.95
N VAL A 18 -7.34 9.60 10.40
CA VAL A 18 -6.41 10.01 9.33
C VAL A 18 -4.96 9.61 9.68
N ASP A 19 -4.59 9.84 10.94
CA ASP A 19 -3.27 9.50 11.47
C ASP A 19 -2.95 8.00 11.39
N PHE A 20 -3.94 7.11 11.46
CA PHE A 20 -3.67 5.68 11.30
C PHE A 20 -3.16 5.37 9.89
N VAL A 21 -3.75 5.98 8.86
CA VAL A 21 -3.33 5.76 7.48
C VAL A 21 -1.91 6.32 7.27
N PHE A 22 -1.69 7.59 7.60
CA PHE A 22 -0.43 8.28 7.32
C PHE A 22 0.72 7.93 8.27
N LYS A 23 0.42 7.66 9.55
CA LYS A 23 1.45 7.40 10.57
C LYS A 23 1.61 5.92 10.92
N THR A 24 0.72 5.04 10.43
CA THR A 24 0.83 3.59 10.66
C THR A 24 0.90 2.80 9.36
N LEU A 25 -0.11 2.87 8.48
CA LEU A 25 -0.17 1.99 7.30
C LEU A 25 0.96 2.26 6.29
N PHE A 26 1.15 3.52 5.88
CA PHE A 26 2.22 3.84 4.92
C PHE A 26 3.62 3.60 5.50
N PRO A 27 3.94 4.03 6.75
CA PRO A 27 5.22 3.70 7.38
C PRO A 27 5.46 2.19 7.49
N TYR A 28 4.46 1.42 7.91
CA TYR A 28 4.58 -0.04 7.99
C TYR A 28 4.91 -0.67 6.64
N ALA A 29 4.21 -0.28 5.57
CA ALA A 29 4.51 -0.81 4.24
C ALA A 29 5.94 -0.47 3.80
N ARG A 30 6.40 0.75 4.06
CA ARG A 30 7.76 1.21 3.74
C ARG A 30 8.84 0.44 4.52
N GLU A 31 8.59 0.15 5.79
CA GLU A 31 9.52 -0.58 6.66
C GLU A 31 9.60 -2.07 6.29
N GLN A 32 8.46 -2.70 5.98
CA GLN A 32 8.41 -4.13 5.67
C GLN A 32 8.78 -4.46 4.21
N LEU A 33 8.85 -3.48 3.32
CA LEU A 33 9.06 -3.68 1.88
C LEU A 33 10.28 -4.57 1.56
N ASN A 34 11.44 -4.29 2.16
CA ASN A 34 12.67 -5.07 1.93
C ASN A 34 12.47 -6.54 2.30
N ALA A 35 12.06 -6.78 3.55
CA ALA A 35 11.86 -8.14 4.07
C ALA A 35 10.78 -8.90 3.30
N PHE A 36 9.71 -8.21 2.90
CA PHE A 36 8.63 -8.80 2.12
C PHE A 36 9.12 -9.23 0.73
N LEU A 37 9.84 -8.36 0.01
CA LEU A 37 10.38 -8.68 -1.31
C LEU A 37 11.41 -9.82 -1.22
N ALA A 38 12.27 -9.82 -0.21
CA ALA A 38 13.29 -10.87 -0.03
C ALA A 38 12.70 -12.29 0.09
N VAL A 39 11.50 -12.42 0.67
CA VAL A 39 10.86 -13.73 0.90
C VAL A 39 9.86 -14.08 -0.22
N ASN A 40 9.16 -13.09 -0.77
CA ASN A 40 7.98 -13.32 -1.61
C ASN A 40 8.20 -12.99 -3.09
N PHE A 41 9.42 -12.68 -3.51
CA PHE A 41 9.69 -12.15 -4.85
C PHE A 41 9.16 -13.02 -5.99
N ASP A 42 9.23 -14.34 -5.83
CA ASP A 42 8.85 -15.30 -6.85
C ASP A 42 7.35 -15.65 -6.85
N LEU A 43 6.57 -15.11 -5.91
CA LEU A 43 5.13 -15.30 -5.92
C LEU A 43 4.51 -14.64 -7.17
N PRO A 44 3.57 -15.30 -7.88
CA PRO A 44 2.98 -14.76 -9.10
C PRO A 44 2.41 -13.33 -8.93
N ALA A 45 1.67 -13.08 -7.85
CA ALA A 45 1.11 -11.76 -7.58
C ALA A 45 2.17 -10.67 -7.36
N VAL A 46 3.31 -11.03 -6.76
CA VAL A 46 4.44 -10.10 -6.59
C VAL A 46 5.13 -9.86 -7.93
N ARG A 47 5.31 -10.90 -8.75
CA ARG A 47 5.85 -10.78 -10.11
C ARG A 47 4.97 -9.91 -11.01
N ASP A 48 3.65 -10.02 -10.90
CA ASP A 48 2.70 -9.16 -11.63
C ASP A 48 2.86 -7.70 -11.22
N ALA A 49 2.92 -7.41 -9.92
CA ALA A 49 3.17 -6.07 -9.41
C ALA A 49 4.52 -5.50 -9.85
N VAL A 50 5.58 -6.33 -9.86
CA VAL A 50 6.91 -5.96 -10.38
C VAL A 50 6.87 -5.68 -11.87
N GLY A 51 6.06 -6.42 -12.64
CA GLY A 51 5.83 -6.15 -14.06
C GLY A 51 5.21 -4.77 -14.31
N LEU A 52 4.22 -4.39 -13.50
CA LEU A 52 3.63 -3.04 -13.57
C LEU A 52 4.65 -1.95 -13.21
N LEU A 53 5.45 -2.17 -12.16
CA LEU A 53 6.51 -1.24 -11.75
C LEU A 53 7.58 -1.09 -12.82
N ARG A 54 7.93 -2.18 -13.52
CA ARG A 54 8.89 -2.14 -14.63
C ARG A 54 8.38 -1.25 -15.77
N ALA A 55 7.13 -1.44 -16.18
CA ALA A 55 6.53 -0.62 -17.24
C ALA A 55 6.46 0.86 -16.83
N GLU A 56 6.16 1.16 -15.57
CA GLU A 56 6.18 2.52 -15.04
C GLU A 56 7.61 3.10 -15.02
N HIS A 57 8.61 2.32 -14.60
CA HIS A 57 10.01 2.72 -14.60
C HIS A 57 10.50 3.07 -16.01
N GLU A 58 10.21 2.23 -17.00
CA GLU A 58 10.56 2.47 -18.40
C GLU A 58 9.93 3.76 -18.94
N SER A 59 8.68 4.06 -18.52
CA SER A 59 8.02 5.33 -18.86
C SER A 59 8.69 6.54 -18.19
N ASP A 60 9.05 6.45 -16.91
CA ASP A 60 9.70 7.54 -16.19
C ASP A 60 11.13 7.80 -16.73
N VAL A 61 11.85 6.74 -17.19
CA VAL A 61 13.14 6.87 -17.89
C VAL A 61 12.97 7.69 -19.17
N GLY A 62 11.92 7.40 -19.96
CA GLY A 62 11.60 8.15 -21.18
C GLY A 62 11.28 9.63 -20.92
N ALA A 63 10.81 9.96 -19.71
CA ALA A 63 10.54 11.33 -19.27
C ALA A 63 11.79 12.07 -18.73
N GLY A 64 12.95 11.40 -18.66
CA GLY A 64 14.20 11.99 -18.19
C GLY A 64 14.29 12.19 -16.67
N ALA A 65 13.55 11.40 -15.88
CA ALA A 65 13.63 11.45 -14.43
C ALA A 65 14.96 10.88 -13.91
N ASP A 66 15.49 11.45 -12.81
CA ASP A 66 16.60 10.87 -12.06
C ASP A 66 16.08 9.70 -11.21
N LEU A 67 16.26 8.49 -11.73
CA LEU A 67 15.66 7.26 -11.22
C LEU A 67 16.71 6.30 -10.64
N PRO A 68 16.34 5.52 -9.61
CA PRO A 68 17.11 4.37 -9.21
C PRO A 68 17.30 3.40 -10.39
N ALA A 69 18.48 2.78 -10.45
CA ALA A 69 18.78 1.80 -11.49
C ALA A 69 17.86 0.58 -11.34
N TRP A 70 17.30 0.10 -12.46
CA TRP A 70 16.42 -1.07 -12.49
C TRP A 70 17.17 -2.31 -13.00
N GLN A 71 17.26 -3.36 -12.17
CA GLN A 71 17.83 -4.66 -12.55
C GLN A 71 16.76 -5.77 -12.58
N GLY A 72 15.57 -5.51 -12.06
CA GLY A 72 14.49 -6.50 -11.96
C GLY A 72 14.67 -7.51 -10.83
N ASP A 73 15.57 -7.22 -9.89
CA ASP A 73 15.80 -7.95 -8.64
C ASP A 73 15.11 -7.25 -7.46
N PRO A 74 15.00 -7.90 -6.28
CA PRO A 74 14.34 -7.31 -5.12
C PRO A 74 14.90 -5.94 -4.70
N VAL A 75 16.21 -5.73 -4.86
CA VAL A 75 16.92 -4.53 -4.41
C VAL A 75 16.55 -3.33 -5.26
N SER A 76 16.60 -3.48 -6.59
CA SER A 76 16.24 -2.41 -7.53
C SER A 76 14.74 -2.10 -7.50
N VAL A 77 13.89 -3.11 -7.31
CA VAL A 77 12.44 -2.92 -7.10
C VAL A 77 12.19 -2.13 -5.82
N GLU A 78 12.84 -2.49 -4.71
CA GLU A 78 12.71 -1.74 -3.46
C GLU A 78 13.13 -0.28 -3.63
N ALA A 79 14.29 -0.03 -4.25
CA ALA A 79 14.81 1.31 -4.45
C ALA A 79 13.83 2.18 -5.26
N TYR A 80 13.25 1.62 -6.33
CA TYR A 80 12.25 2.32 -7.13
C TYR A 80 10.95 2.56 -6.36
N CYS A 81 10.46 1.58 -5.61
CA CYS A 81 9.29 1.76 -4.75
C CYS A 81 9.48 2.86 -3.70
N ARG A 82 10.67 2.94 -3.06
CA ARG A 82 10.99 4.02 -2.12
C ARG A 82 10.99 5.38 -2.81
N TRP A 83 11.58 5.46 -4.01
CA TRP A 83 11.60 6.68 -4.82
C TRP A 83 10.18 7.15 -5.18
N LEU A 84 9.27 6.23 -5.52
CA LEU A 84 7.86 6.50 -5.76
C LEU A 84 7.15 7.01 -4.50
N MET A 85 7.36 6.34 -3.36
CA MET A 85 6.78 6.74 -2.07
C MET A 85 7.23 8.14 -1.65
N ASP A 86 8.51 8.46 -1.81
CA ASP A 86 9.09 9.77 -1.41
C ASP A 86 8.50 10.94 -2.22
N ARG A 87 7.82 10.64 -3.34
CA ARG A 87 7.20 11.60 -4.26
C ARG A 87 5.68 11.53 -4.27
N ASP A 88 5.08 10.77 -3.36
CA ASP A 88 3.63 10.52 -3.32
C ASP A 88 3.06 10.08 -4.68
N ARG A 89 3.82 9.25 -5.42
CA ARG A 89 3.44 8.81 -6.76
C ARG A 89 2.26 7.85 -6.69
N LYS A 90 1.24 8.12 -7.51
CA LYS A 90 0.06 7.25 -7.67
C LYS A 90 0.37 6.05 -8.57
N SER A 91 1.19 5.12 -8.09
CA SER A 91 1.60 3.91 -8.81
C SER A 91 0.70 2.71 -8.51
N THR A 92 0.18 2.04 -9.54
CA THR A 92 -0.63 0.83 -9.40
C THR A 92 0.18 -0.34 -8.87
N GLY A 93 1.39 -0.56 -9.38
CA GLY A 93 2.26 -1.65 -8.93
C GLY A 93 2.72 -1.47 -7.47
N LEU A 94 3.03 -0.23 -7.07
CA LEU A 94 3.34 0.10 -5.69
C LEU A 94 2.15 -0.20 -4.76
N LYS A 95 0.94 0.22 -5.13
CA LYS A 95 -0.28 -0.04 -4.34
C LYS A 95 -0.54 -1.54 -4.17
N ALA A 96 -0.29 -2.34 -5.21
CA ALA A 96 -0.43 -3.78 -5.12
C ALA A 96 0.54 -4.38 -4.09
N LEU A 97 1.82 -3.98 -4.11
CA LEU A 97 2.80 -4.40 -3.10
C LEU A 97 2.41 -3.96 -1.69
N GLN A 98 2.01 -2.69 -1.52
CA GLN A 98 1.54 -2.18 -0.23
C GLN A 98 0.36 -2.99 0.30
N GLY A 99 -0.62 -3.32 -0.55
CA GLY A 99 -1.76 -4.17 -0.21
C GLY A 99 -1.35 -5.55 0.30
N MET A 100 -0.45 -6.24 -0.39
CA MET A 100 0.05 -7.56 0.02
C MET A 100 0.84 -7.49 1.34
N ILE A 101 1.65 -6.44 1.54
CA ILE A 101 2.38 -6.21 2.79
C ILE A 101 1.41 -5.96 3.96
N TRP A 102 0.36 -5.17 3.75
CA TRP A 102 -0.66 -4.93 4.77
C TRP A 102 -1.42 -6.20 5.09
N GLN A 103 -1.81 -6.98 4.08
CA GLN A 103 -2.48 -8.27 4.27
C GLN A 103 -1.64 -9.18 5.17
N ALA A 104 -0.36 -9.38 4.86
CA ALA A 104 0.55 -10.17 5.70
C ALA A 104 0.69 -9.59 7.12
N GLY A 105 0.69 -8.26 7.26
CA GLY A 105 0.70 -7.58 8.55
C GLY A 105 -0.56 -7.87 9.40
N TYR A 106 -1.73 -7.85 8.77
CA TYR A 106 -3.00 -8.16 9.45
C TYR A 106 -3.12 -9.65 9.80
N GLU A 107 -2.77 -10.55 8.88
CA GLU A 107 -2.80 -12.00 9.10
C GLU A 107 -1.85 -12.43 10.22
N SER A 108 -0.68 -11.80 10.33
CA SER A 108 0.27 -12.04 11.44
C SER A 108 -0.10 -11.32 12.74
N GLY A 109 -1.09 -10.43 12.73
CA GLY A 109 -1.48 -9.61 13.87
C GLY A 109 -0.50 -8.48 14.23
N LYS A 110 0.53 -8.25 13.40
CA LYS A 110 1.48 -7.11 13.53
C LYS A 110 0.81 -5.77 13.21
N LEU A 111 -0.14 -5.78 12.27
CA LEU A 111 -1.06 -4.68 12.04
C LEU A 111 -2.40 -4.99 12.69
N LYS A 112 -2.97 -3.99 13.35
CA LYS A 112 -4.34 -4.02 13.86
C LYS A 112 -5.04 -2.73 13.48
N SER A 113 -6.18 -2.85 12.84
CA SER A 113 -6.99 -1.69 12.47
C SER A 113 -7.57 -1.04 13.72
N ILE A 114 -7.72 0.27 13.66
CA ILE A 114 -8.46 1.03 14.65
C ILE A 114 -9.65 1.69 13.97
N VAL A 115 -10.76 1.76 14.67
CA VAL A 115 -11.93 2.56 14.28
C VAL A 115 -12.31 3.45 15.46
N TYR A 116 -13.03 4.54 15.21
CA TYR A 116 -13.53 5.34 16.33
C TYR A 116 -14.47 4.52 17.23
N PRO A 117 -14.50 4.76 18.55
CA PRO A 117 -15.28 3.95 19.50
C PRO A 117 -16.77 3.84 19.16
N ASP A 118 -17.33 4.89 18.57
CA ASP A 118 -18.74 4.97 18.19
C ASP A 118 -19.08 4.15 16.94
N VAL A 119 -18.11 3.92 16.04
CA VAL A 119 -18.34 3.21 14.76
C VAL A 119 -18.88 1.81 14.99
N VAL A 120 -18.25 1.02 15.86
CA VAL A 120 -18.69 -0.36 16.13
C VAL A 120 -20.13 -0.38 16.67
N SER A 121 -20.44 0.56 17.56
CA SER A 121 -21.79 0.66 18.15
C SER A 121 -22.86 1.10 17.16
N ALA A 122 -22.49 1.90 16.15
CA ALA A 122 -23.40 2.36 15.11
C ALA A 122 -23.80 1.23 14.14
N PHE A 123 -22.90 0.27 13.89
CA PHE A 123 -23.13 -0.88 13.02
C PHE A 123 -23.83 -2.06 13.67
N ALA A 124 -23.85 -2.12 15.00
CA ALA A 124 -24.50 -3.20 15.75
C ALA A 124 -26.04 -3.06 15.86
N ARG A 125 -26.64 -2.12 15.11
CA ARG A 125 -28.04 -1.70 15.24
C ARG A 125 -28.89 -2.12 14.05
#